data_AF-A0A6N2KFN5-F1
#
_entry.id   AF-A0A6N2KFN5-F1
#
_cell.length_a   1.000
_cell.length_b   1.000
_cell.length_c   1.000
_cell.angle_alpha   90.00
_cell.angle_beta   90.00
_cell.angle_gamma   90.00
#
_symmetry.space_group_name_H-M   'P 1'
#
loop_
_entity.id
_entity.type
_entity.pdbx_description
1 polymer ?
#
loop_
_entity_poly.entity_id
_entity_poly.type
_entity_poly.pdbx_seq_one_letter_code
_entity_poly.pdbx_strand_id
1 'polypeptide(L)'
;MYSDSTYFCKRGIEKQPFQLPDFIAATGIEKIRQAYIEKEDGKKLKQKQRERMQPKMGKMDIDYQVLHDAFFKYQTKPKLTTHGDLYHEGKEFEVKLREMKPGSLSHELKEALGMPEGAPPPWLINMQIWPSSIISTSKNSWT
;
A
#
# COMPACT_ATOMS: atom_id res chain seq x y z
N MET A 1 -33.33 -25.53 -5.34
CA MET A 1 -33.30 -24.62 -4.19
C MET A 1 -31.89 -24.59 -3.64
N TYR A 2 -31.16 -23.50 -3.89
CA TYR A 2 -30.17 -22.88 -2.99
C TYR A 2 -29.59 -21.69 -3.78
N SER A 3 -30.33 -20.59 -3.74
CA SER A 3 -29.85 -19.26 -4.10
C SER A 3 -29.04 -18.69 -2.93
N ASP A 4 -28.19 -17.73 -3.27
CA ASP A 4 -27.60 -16.72 -2.38
C ASP A 4 -26.31 -17.09 -1.64
N SER A 5 -25.23 -17.30 -2.41
CA SER A 5 -23.95 -16.70 -2.01
C SER A 5 -23.89 -15.28 -2.58
N THR A 6 -24.19 -14.31 -1.73
CA THR A 6 -23.95 -12.90 -2.02
C THR A 6 -22.43 -12.69 -2.06
N TYR A 7 -21.86 -12.61 -3.28
CA TYR A 7 -20.42 -12.46 -3.58
C TYR A 7 -19.74 -11.21 -3.00
N PHE A 8 -20.34 -10.54 -2.03
CA PHE A 8 -19.82 -9.35 -1.37
C PHE A 8 -20.30 -9.27 0.09
N CYS A 9 -20.21 -10.37 0.85
CA CYS A 9 -20.60 -10.38 2.26
C CYS A 9 -19.41 -10.09 3.18
N LYS A 10 -18.73 -8.95 2.97
CA LYS A 10 -17.73 -8.42 3.93
C LYS A 10 -18.41 -7.73 5.11
N ARG A 11 -19.17 -8.50 5.89
CA ARG A 11 -19.77 -7.99 7.15
C ARG A 11 -18.66 -7.91 8.20
N GLY A 12 -18.37 -6.69 8.67
CA GLY A 12 -17.48 -6.45 9.82
C GLY A 12 -16.04 -6.04 9.48
N ILE A 13 -15.66 -6.00 8.19
CA ILE A 13 -14.34 -5.49 7.77
C ILE A 13 -14.53 -4.10 7.19
N GLU A 14 -13.96 -3.09 7.85
CA GLU A 14 -13.93 -1.73 7.33
C GLU A 14 -12.91 -1.65 6.18
N LYS A 15 -13.42 -1.36 4.98
CA LYS A 15 -12.58 -1.14 3.81
C LYS A 15 -11.81 0.17 4.01
N GLN A 16 -10.48 0.11 3.92
CA GLN A 16 -9.67 1.33 3.92
C GLN A 16 -10.13 2.29 2.81
N PRO A 17 -10.11 3.61 3.08
CA PRO A 17 -10.44 4.60 2.06
C PRO A 17 -9.47 4.48 0.89
N PHE A 18 -9.91 4.92 -0.28
CA PHE A 18 -9.11 4.86 -1.49
C PHE A 18 -7.85 5.72 -1.34
N GLN A 19 -6.68 5.13 -1.52
CA GLN A 19 -5.40 5.83 -1.56
C GLN A 19 -5.07 6.21 -3.00
N LEU A 20 -4.74 7.48 -3.22
CA LEU A 20 -4.31 7.95 -4.53
C LEU A 20 -2.92 7.40 -4.85
N PRO A 21 -2.64 7.05 -6.12
CA PRO A 21 -1.29 6.74 -6.55
C PRO A 21 -0.32 7.89 -6.24
N ASP A 22 0.90 7.55 -5.85
CA ASP A 22 1.90 8.52 -5.35
C ASP A 22 2.13 9.70 -6.30
N PHE A 23 2.15 9.47 -7.61
CA PHE A 23 2.35 10.52 -8.60
C PHE A 23 1.19 11.52 -8.68
N ILE A 24 -0.03 11.10 -8.35
CA ILE A 24 -1.21 11.99 -8.26
C ILE A 24 -1.23 12.67 -6.89
N ALA A 25 -0.93 11.94 -5.82
CA ALA A 25 -0.85 12.52 -4.47
C ALA A 25 0.22 13.63 -4.39
N ALA A 26 1.33 13.47 -5.13
CA ALA A 26 2.40 14.47 -5.24
C ALA A 26 1.95 15.81 -5.85
N THR A 27 0.86 15.84 -6.63
CA THR A 27 0.28 17.11 -7.13
C THR A 27 -0.31 17.98 -6.01
N GLY A 28 -0.47 17.43 -4.80
CA GLY A 28 -1.02 18.14 -3.65
C GLY A 28 -2.53 18.31 -3.69
N ILE A 29 -3.21 17.76 -4.70
CA ILE A 29 -4.66 17.91 -4.88
C ILE A 29 -5.47 17.35 -3.70
N GLU A 30 -4.98 16.29 -3.07
CA GLU A 30 -5.59 15.67 -1.90
C GLU A 30 -5.67 16.67 -0.73
N LYS A 31 -4.56 17.37 -0.44
CA LYS A 31 -4.48 18.37 0.62
C LYS A 31 -5.38 19.57 0.35
N ILE A 32 -5.39 20.06 -0.89
CA ILE A 32 -6.23 21.19 -1.30
C ILE A 32 -7.71 20.84 -1.15
N ARG A 33 -8.10 19.65 -1.60
CA ARG A 33 -9.48 19.18 -1.53
C ARG A 33 -9.92 18.95 -0.08
N GLN A 34 -9.07 18.36 0.75
CA GLN A 34 -9.36 18.11 2.16
C GLN A 34 -9.57 19.43 2.92
N ALA A 35 -8.66 20.40 2.74
CA ALA A 35 -8.79 21.73 3.34
C ALA A 35 -10.06 22.47 2.87
N TYR A 36 -10.55 22.19 1.65
CA TYR A 36 -11.80 22.75 1.16
C TYR A 36 -13.03 22.14 1.82
N ILE A 37 -13.05 20.82 1.99
CA ILE A 37 -14.13 20.10 2.67
C ILE A 37 -14.25 20.60 4.11
N GLU A 38 -13.14 20.70 4.84
CA GLU A 38 -13.12 21.23 6.21
C GLU A 38 -13.62 22.69 6.28
N LYS A 39 -13.24 23.52 5.30
CA LYS A 39 -13.76 24.90 5.19
C LYS A 39 -15.25 24.94 4.86
N GLU A 40 -15.77 24.02 4.07
CA GLU A 40 -17.21 23.94 3.77
C GLU A 40 -18.01 23.44 4.98
N ASP A 41 -17.49 22.49 5.75
CA ASP A 41 -18.15 21.97 6.94
C ASP A 41 -18.21 23.01 8.06
N GLY A 42 -17.21 23.88 8.17
CA GLY A 42 -17.22 25.02 9.09
C GLY A 42 -18.18 26.17 8.73
N LYS A 43 -18.74 26.20 7.51
CA LYS A 43 -19.62 27.30 7.07
C LYS A 43 -21.06 27.12 7.53
N LYS A 44 -21.62 28.20 8.09
CA LYS A 44 -23.05 28.29 8.44
C LYS A 44 -23.95 28.24 7.19
N LEU A 45 -25.17 27.71 7.35
CA LEU A 45 -26.16 27.52 6.27
C LEU A 45 -26.45 28.80 5.46
N LYS A 46 -26.52 29.96 6.13
CA LYS A 46 -26.71 31.28 5.48
C LYS A 46 -25.57 31.63 4.52
N GLN A 47 -24.33 31.27 4.85
CA GLN A 47 -23.16 31.52 4.01
C GLN A 47 -23.17 30.61 2.78
N LYS A 48 -23.52 29.32 2.96
CA LYS A 48 -23.68 28.37 1.83
C LYS A 48 -24.72 28.86 0.82
N GLN A 49 -25.85 29.40 1.29
CA GLN A 49 -26.89 29.97 0.42
C GLN A 49 -26.40 31.19 -0.38
N ARG A 50 -25.63 32.10 0.24
CA ARG A 50 -25.07 33.27 -0.45
C ARG A 50 -24.01 32.89 -1.47
N GLU A 51 -23.11 31.96 -1.14
CA GLU A 51 -22.07 31.46 -2.06
C GLU A 51 -22.68 30.69 -3.25
N ARG A 52 -23.87 30.08 -3.10
CA ARG A 52 -24.62 29.47 -4.21
C ARG A 52 -25.15 30.50 -5.21
N MET A 53 -25.56 31.69 -4.74
CA MET A 53 -26.01 32.78 -5.62
C MET A 53 -24.84 33.54 -6.28
N GLN A 54 -23.71 33.66 -5.60
CA GLN A 54 -22.52 34.33 -6.12
C GLN A 54 -21.27 33.46 -5.88
N PRO A 55 -21.00 32.52 -6.79
CA PRO A 55 -19.84 31.64 -6.65
C PRO A 55 -18.55 32.44 -6.83
N LYS A 56 -17.59 32.20 -5.94
CA LYS A 56 -16.21 32.66 -6.12
C LYS A 56 -15.45 31.59 -6.90
N MET A 57 -15.07 31.89 -8.13
CA MET A 57 -14.27 31.01 -8.99
C MET A 57 -12.83 30.91 -8.48
N GLY A 58 -12.09 29.88 -8.88
CA GLY A 58 -10.66 29.71 -8.56
C GLY A 58 -10.35 29.10 -7.18
N LYS A 59 -11.28 28.33 -6.59
CA LYS A 59 -11.08 27.77 -5.23
C LYS A 59 -10.09 26.59 -5.18
N MET A 60 -9.80 25.97 -6.33
CA MET A 60 -8.91 24.81 -6.46
C MET A 60 -8.07 24.94 -7.73
N ASP A 61 -7.39 26.08 -7.89
CA ASP A 61 -6.51 26.26 -9.03
C ASP A 61 -5.21 25.48 -8.80
N ILE A 62 -4.92 24.58 -9.74
CA ILE A 62 -3.71 23.79 -9.81
C ILE A 62 -3.09 24.07 -11.17
N ASP A 63 -1.78 24.27 -11.19
CA ASP A 63 -1.06 24.53 -12.43
C ASP A 63 -1.18 23.33 -13.39
N TYR A 64 -1.59 23.62 -14.62
CA TYR A 64 -1.68 22.64 -15.70
C TYR A 64 -0.33 21.97 -15.98
N GLN A 65 0.79 22.69 -15.83
CA GLN A 65 2.11 22.11 -16.05
C GLN A 65 2.43 21.01 -15.04
N VAL A 66 2.07 21.23 -13.77
CA VAL A 66 2.26 20.24 -12.70
C VAL A 66 1.42 18.99 -12.95
N LEU A 67 0.17 19.16 -13.40
CA LEU A 67 -0.68 18.03 -13.77
C LEU A 67 -0.11 17.27 -14.97
N HIS A 68 0.36 17.99 -15.98
CA HIS A 68 0.98 17.38 -17.15
C HIS A 68 2.21 16.54 -16.76
N ASP A 69 3.13 17.09 -15.98
CA ASP A 69 4.32 16.38 -15.54
C ASP A 69 3.99 15.17 -14.66
N ALA A 70 2.98 15.27 -13.80
CA ALA A 70 2.54 14.15 -12.96
C ALA A 70 2.06 12.96 -13.79
N PHE A 71 1.31 13.20 -14.87
CA PHE A 71 0.79 12.12 -15.72
C PHE A 71 1.78 11.61 -16.75
N PHE A 72 2.68 12.45 -17.27
CA PHE A 72 3.57 12.07 -18.38
C PHE A 72 5.01 11.78 -17.95
N LYS A 73 5.53 12.45 -16.92
CA LYS A 73 6.93 12.31 -16.47
C LYS A 73 7.08 11.39 -15.27
N TYR A 74 6.17 11.50 -14.29
CA TYR A 74 6.24 10.76 -13.03
C TYR A 74 5.32 9.53 -12.99
N GLN A 75 4.80 9.10 -14.13
CA GLN A 75 3.88 7.96 -14.21
C GLN A 75 4.56 6.67 -13.74
N THR A 76 3.97 6.01 -12.74
CA THR A 76 4.41 4.70 -12.27
C THR A 76 3.43 3.62 -12.73
N LYS A 77 3.97 2.51 -13.24
CA LYS A 77 3.14 1.38 -13.66
C LYS A 77 2.57 0.67 -12.43
N PRO A 78 1.24 0.48 -12.32
CA PRO A 78 0.66 -0.21 -11.17
C PRO A 78 1.08 -1.68 -11.15
N LYS A 79 0.98 -2.30 -9.97
CA LYS A 79 1.21 -3.74 -9.79
C LYS A 79 0.11 -4.51 -10.54
N LEU A 80 0.45 -5.00 -11.73
CA LEU A 80 -0.45 -5.83 -12.52
C LEU A 80 -0.41 -7.28 -12.05
N THR A 81 -1.53 -7.96 -12.26
CA THR A 81 -1.70 -9.37 -11.97
C THR A 81 -1.49 -10.18 -13.25
N THR A 82 -0.97 -11.40 -13.14
CA THR A 82 -0.70 -12.28 -14.29
C THR A 82 -2.01 -12.84 -14.85
N HIS A 83 -2.01 -13.26 -16.12
CA HIS A 83 -3.14 -13.98 -16.70
C HIS A 83 -3.38 -15.30 -15.94
N GLY A 84 -4.65 -15.61 -15.63
CA GLY A 84 -5.04 -16.79 -14.86
C GLY A 84 -5.26 -16.55 -13.36
N ASP A 85 -4.90 -15.37 -12.84
CA ASP A 85 -5.11 -15.02 -11.44
C ASP A 85 -6.53 -14.46 -11.21
N LEU A 86 -7.48 -15.30 -10.80
CA LEU A 86 -8.85 -14.85 -10.49
C LEU A 86 -8.95 -14.14 -9.14
N TYR A 87 -9.86 -13.17 -9.02
CA TYR A 87 -10.20 -12.56 -7.74
C TYR A 87 -11.16 -13.46 -6.97
N HIS A 88 -10.84 -13.73 -5.71
CA HIS A 88 -11.73 -14.38 -4.75
C HIS A 88 -11.74 -13.56 -3.46
N GLU A 89 -12.78 -13.76 -2.65
CA GLU A 89 -12.85 -13.17 -1.33
C GLU A 89 -11.62 -13.62 -0.49
N GLY A 90 -11.00 -12.69 0.23
CA GLY A 90 -9.77 -12.94 1.01
C GLY A 90 -8.45 -12.67 0.28
N LYS A 91 -8.43 -12.57 -1.05
CA LYS A 91 -7.19 -12.39 -1.85
C LYS A 91 -6.38 -11.14 -1.48
N GLU A 92 -7.03 -10.10 -0.98
CA GLU A 92 -6.38 -8.85 -0.54
C GLU A 92 -5.63 -8.97 0.80
N PHE A 93 -5.90 -10.01 1.60
CA PHE A 93 -5.20 -10.29 2.86
C PHE A 93 -4.02 -11.24 2.68
N GLU A 94 -3.84 -11.81 1.50
CA GLU A 94 -2.73 -12.73 1.22
C GLU A 94 -1.42 -11.94 1.04
N VAL A 95 -0.55 -12.03 2.04
CA VAL A 95 0.81 -11.51 1.96
C VAL A 95 1.61 -12.38 0.99
N LYS A 96 2.20 -11.78 -0.04
CA LYS A 96 3.04 -12.50 -1.01
C LYS A 96 4.36 -12.91 -0.34
N LEU A 97 4.52 -14.18 0.00
CA LEU A 97 5.74 -14.74 0.62
C LEU A 97 7.02 -14.63 -0.23
N ARG A 98 6.95 -14.15 -1.49
CA ARG A 98 8.09 -14.12 -2.43
C ARG A 98 9.27 -13.27 -1.97
N GLU A 99 9.05 -12.32 -1.06
CA GLU A 99 10.10 -11.40 -0.61
C GLU A 99 10.92 -11.97 0.57
N MET A 100 10.47 -13.06 1.20
CA MET A 100 11.18 -13.70 2.30
C MET A 100 12.12 -14.78 1.77
N LYS A 101 13.42 -14.45 1.67
CA LYS A 101 14.47 -15.43 1.35
C LYS A 101 15.12 -15.96 2.62
N PRO A 102 15.38 -17.29 2.70
CA PRO A 102 16.12 -17.85 3.82
C PRO A 102 17.52 -17.24 3.89
N GLY A 103 17.93 -16.79 5.08
CA GLY A 103 19.23 -16.16 5.34
C GLY A 103 19.22 -14.63 5.37
N SER A 104 18.20 -13.95 4.84
CA SER A 104 18.02 -12.50 5.00
C SER A 104 16.89 -12.21 5.98
N LEU A 105 17.23 -11.64 7.14
CA LEU A 105 16.26 -11.20 8.15
C LEU A 105 15.98 -9.71 7.95
N SER A 106 14.70 -9.31 7.94
CA SER A 106 14.31 -7.90 7.93
C SER A 106 14.74 -7.19 9.21
N HIS A 107 14.92 -5.87 9.16
CA HIS A 107 15.31 -5.09 10.34
C HIS A 107 14.30 -5.25 11.48
N GLU A 108 13.01 -5.16 11.17
CA GLU A 108 11.91 -5.36 12.14
C GLU A 108 11.99 -6.73 12.83
N LEU A 109 12.30 -7.78 12.08
CA LEU A 109 12.44 -9.12 12.65
C LEU A 109 13.69 -9.25 13.53
N LYS A 110 14.80 -8.61 13.16
CA LYS A 110 16.03 -8.59 13.99
C LYS A 110 15.79 -7.88 15.32
N GLU A 111 15.06 -6.76 15.30
CA GLU A 111 14.71 -6.01 16.49
C GLU A 111 13.75 -6.80 17.39
N ALA A 112 12.72 -7.43 16.82
CA ALA A 112 11.81 -8.30 17.56
C ALA A 112 12.52 -9.52 18.19
N LEU A 113 13.57 -10.02 17.53
CA LEU A 113 14.42 -11.11 18.03
C LEU A 113 15.52 -10.63 19.00
N GLY A 114 15.66 -9.31 19.22
CA GLY A 114 16.71 -8.73 20.07
C GLY A 114 18.13 -8.94 19.53
N MET A 115 18.29 -9.10 18.22
CA MET A 115 19.58 -9.32 17.58
C MET A 115 20.33 -8.00 17.34
N PRO A 116 21.56 -7.82 17.86
CA PRO A 116 22.38 -6.64 17.54
C PRO A 116 22.83 -6.63 16.07
N GLU A 117 23.06 -5.44 15.50
CA GLU A 117 23.52 -5.29 14.11
C GLU A 117 24.85 -6.02 13.90
N GLY A 118 24.87 -6.97 12.96
CA GLY A 118 26.05 -7.78 12.62
C GLY A 118 26.23 -9.05 13.45
N ALA A 119 25.42 -9.29 14.47
CA ALA A 119 25.48 -10.56 15.20
C ALA A 119 24.92 -11.71 14.36
N PRO A 120 25.56 -12.89 14.40
CA PRO A 120 25.01 -14.07 13.77
C PRO A 120 23.67 -14.45 14.41
N PRO A 121 22.75 -15.05 13.64
CA PRO A 121 21.49 -15.51 14.19
C PRO A 121 21.68 -16.51 15.33
N PRO A 122 20.84 -16.46 16.38
CA PRO A 122 21.03 -17.28 17.59
C PRO A 122 20.95 -18.79 17.33
N TRP A 123 20.26 -19.21 16.27
CA TRP A 123 20.17 -20.62 15.85
C TRP A 123 21.43 -21.13 15.14
N LEU A 124 22.44 -20.28 14.87
CA LEU A 124 23.69 -20.70 14.24
C LEU A 124 24.41 -21.78 15.07
N ILE A 125 24.39 -21.67 16.40
CA ILE A 125 25.00 -22.66 17.32
C ILE A 125 24.34 -24.02 17.12
N ASN A 126 23.00 -24.06 17.04
CA ASN A 126 22.27 -25.29 16.81
C ASN A 126 22.55 -25.90 15.43
N MET A 127 22.77 -25.06 14.40
CA MET A 127 23.14 -25.53 13.06
C MET A 127 24.55 -26.12 12.98
N GLN A 128 25.48 -25.65 13.82
CA GLN A 128 26.84 -26.20 13.91
C GLN A 128 26.87 -27.55 14.62
N ILE A 129 26.01 -27.74 15.63
CA ILE A 129 25.89 -28.99 16.40
C ILE A 129 25.07 -30.03 15.63
N TRP A 130 24.03 -29.60 14.91
CA TRP A 130 23.13 -30.44 14.13
C TRP A 130 23.06 -29.96 12.68
N PRO A 131 24.00 -30.37 11.80
CA PRO A 131 23.96 -29.97 10.40
C PRO A 131 22.70 -30.50 9.74
N SER A 132 21.77 -29.59 9.42
CA SER A 132 20.52 -29.92 8.73
C SER A 132 20.85 -30.35 7.30
N SER A 133 20.60 -31.63 6.96
CA SER A 133 20.86 -32.22 5.64
C SER A 133 20.15 -31.50 4.48
N ILE A 134 19.10 -30.74 4.77
CA ILE A 134 18.25 -30.02 3.80
C ILE A 134 18.95 -28.80 3.16
N ILE A 135 19.97 -28.20 3.79
CA ILE A 135 20.57 -26.92 3.33
C ILE A 135 21.89 -27.11 2.54
N SER A 136 22.43 -28.33 2.45
CA SER A 136 23.77 -28.57 1.88
C SER A 136 23.89 -28.47 0.35
N THR A 137 22.79 -28.41 -0.40
CA THR A 137 22.83 -28.50 -1.87
C THR A 137 23.03 -27.16 -2.61
N SER A 138 23.15 -26.03 -1.90
CA SER A 138 23.18 -24.70 -2.55
C SER A 138 24.57 -24.10 -2.81
N LYS A 139 25.68 -24.72 -2.37
CA LYS A 139 27.00 -24.05 -2.39
C LYS A 139 28.04 -24.55 -3.39
N ASN A 140 27.76 -25.57 -4.21
CA ASN A 140 28.75 -26.12 -5.14
C ASN A 140 28.21 -26.23 -6.57
N SER A 141 28.22 -25.13 -7.33
CA SER A 141 28.12 -25.21 -8.79
C SER A 141 28.62 -23.93 -9.48
N TRP A 142 29.85 -23.49 -9.22
CA TRP A 142 30.65 -22.64 -10.13
C TRP A 142 32.13 -22.80 -9.77
N THR A 143 32.76 -23.80 -10.38
CA THR A 143 34.13 -23.76 -10.88
C THR A 143 34.06 -24.06 -12.37
#